data_AF-A0A5C6M6X5-F1
#
_entry.id   AF-A0A5C6M6X5-F1
#
_cell.length_a   1.000
_cell.length_b   1.000
_cell.length_c   1.000
_cell.angle_alpha   90.00
_cell.angle_beta   90.00
_cell.angle_gamma   90.00
#
_symmetry.space_group_name_H-M   'P 1'
#
loop_
_entity.id
_entity.type
_entity.pdbx_description
1 polymer ?
#
loop_
_entity_poly.entity_id
_entity_poly.type
_entity_poly.pdbx_seq_one_letter_code
_entity_poly.pdbx_strand_id
1 'polypeptide(L)'
;MFAAGMLWLGRRVRAAQERGEGYGAGQVEQSEVAVGAGQMPGTVAAFAPILCVIVANFVLSQWVLPRVDAGYLADAKFGGTTLAKVLGTWSALLSMLLAIGLSTLLFGRSVRVVNEWLGEGAKSCLLPVFNTATEYGY
;
A
#
# COMPACT_ATOMS: atom_id res chain seq x y z
N MET A 1 30.14 -3.52 4.88
CA MET A 1 29.83 -2.52 3.84
C MET A 1 28.88 -1.43 4.31
N PHE A 2 27.81 -1.75 5.05
CA PHE A 2 26.83 -0.77 5.55
C PHE A 2 27.44 0.31 6.47
N ALA A 3 28.27 -0.07 7.44
CA ALA A 3 28.89 0.87 8.38
C ALA A 3 29.83 1.88 7.70
N ALA A 4 30.66 1.41 6.76
CA ALA A 4 31.55 2.28 5.99
C ALA A 4 30.77 3.26 5.08
N GLY A 5 29.68 2.79 4.46
CA GLY A 5 28.78 3.65 3.69
C GLY A 5 28.10 4.71 4.54
N MET A 6 27.54 4.33 5.70
CA MET A 6 26.89 5.26 6.63
C MET A 6 27.87 6.33 7.16
N LEU A 7 29.11 5.95 7.47
CA LEU A 7 30.14 6.89 7.90
C LEU A 7 30.54 7.89 6.80
N TRP A 8 30.63 7.43 5.55
CA TRP A 8 30.93 8.30 4.40
C TRP A 8 29.78 9.25 4.09
N LEU A 9 28.54 8.76 4.08
CA LEU A 9 27.33 9.58 3.89
C LEU A 9 27.19 10.63 5.00
N GLY A 10 27.36 10.24 6.26
CA GLY A 10 27.31 11.18 7.40
C GLY A 10 28.36 12.29 7.30
N ARG A 11 29.59 11.97 6.85
CA ARG A 11 30.64 12.96 6.57
C ARG A 11 30.26 13.93 5.44
N ARG A 12 29.68 13.42 4.35
CA ARG A 12 29.24 14.24 3.20
C ARG A 12 28.11 15.19 3.58
N VAL A 13 27.14 14.72 4.37
CA VAL A 13 26.03 15.54 4.87
C VAL A 13 26.54 16.68 5.74
N ARG A 14 27.41 16.40 6.72
CA ARG A 14 28.02 17.45 7.56
C ARG A 14 28.78 18.49 6.74
N ALA A 15 29.60 18.05 5.79
CA ALA A 15 30.35 18.96 4.94
C ALA A 15 29.45 19.82 4.03
N ALA A 16 28.30 19.31 3.59
CA ALA A 16 27.31 20.08 2.84
C ALA A 16 26.58 21.10 3.73
N GLN A 17 26.17 20.70 4.94
CA GLN A 17 25.57 21.59 5.93
C GLN A 17 26.48 22.76 6.31
N GLU A 18 27.78 22.50 6.52
CA GLU A 18 28.80 23.54 6.80
C GLU A 18 28.97 24.52 5.63
N ARG A 19 28.75 24.08 4.38
CA ARG A 19 28.74 24.94 3.18
C ARG A 19 27.42 25.68 2.97
N GLY A 20 26.44 25.53 3.87
CA GLY A 20 25.10 26.09 3.71
C GLY A 20 24.28 25.41 2.60
N GLU A 21 24.72 24.24 2.12
CA GLU A 21 23.98 23.43 1.16
C GLU A 21 22.93 22.63 1.93
N GLY A 22 21.64 22.95 1.74
CA GLY A 22 20.52 22.26 2.37
C GLY A 22 19.32 22.19 1.44
N TYR A 23 18.65 21.04 1.42
CA TYR A 23 17.37 20.88 0.73
C TYR A 23 16.26 21.41 1.64
N GLY A 24 15.41 22.32 1.15
CA GLY A 24 14.29 22.90 1.90
C GLY A 24 14.37 24.39 2.27
N ALA A 25 15.39 25.13 1.81
CA ALA A 25 15.47 26.59 2.00
C ALA A 25 14.44 27.37 1.15
N GLY A 26 13.93 26.76 0.08
CA GLY A 26 12.70 27.19 -0.60
C GLY A 26 11.59 26.25 -0.17
N GLN A 27 10.45 26.83 0.23
CA GLN A 27 9.20 26.19 0.62
C GLN A 27 9.00 24.83 -0.07
N VAL A 28 9.46 23.76 0.56
CA VAL A 28 8.84 22.47 0.33
C VAL A 28 7.51 22.65 1.04
N GLU A 29 6.42 22.68 0.29
CA GLU A 29 5.10 22.39 0.83
C GLU A 29 5.13 20.93 1.32
N GLN A 30 5.87 20.69 2.40
CA GLN A 30 5.45 19.71 3.37
C GLN A 30 4.19 20.35 3.93
N SER A 31 3.05 20.04 3.32
CA SER A 31 1.85 19.88 4.12
C SER A 31 2.21 18.83 5.16
N GLU A 32 2.88 19.26 6.23
CA GLU A 32 2.70 18.66 7.53
C GLU A 32 1.20 18.71 7.70
N VAL A 33 0.55 17.59 7.39
CA VAL A 33 -0.83 17.37 7.78
C VAL A 33 -0.75 17.53 9.28
N ALA A 34 -1.11 18.71 9.78
CA ALA A 34 -1.30 18.95 11.18
C ALA A 34 -2.41 17.98 11.56
N VAL A 35 -2.02 16.77 12.00
CA VAL A 35 -2.93 15.78 12.51
C VAL A 35 -3.41 16.38 13.81
N GLY A 36 -4.49 17.15 13.71
CA GLY A 36 -5.08 17.83 14.86
C GLY A 36 -5.27 16.80 15.96
N ALA A 37 -4.80 17.10 17.16
CA ALA A 37 -4.89 16.25 18.35
C ALA A 37 -6.34 15.90 18.77
N GLY A 38 -7.34 16.24 17.96
CA GLY A 38 -8.73 15.87 18.13
C GLY A 38 -9.02 14.50 17.53
N GLN A 39 -9.03 13.48 18.40
CA GLN A 39 -9.57 12.14 18.15
C GLN A 39 -8.79 11.30 17.14
N MET A 40 -7.52 11.06 17.44
CA MET A 40 -6.84 9.89 16.89
C MET A 40 -7.60 8.63 17.30
N PRO A 41 -7.90 7.71 16.37
CA PRO A 41 -8.43 6.41 16.72
C PRO A 41 -7.47 5.73 17.69
N GLY A 42 -8.00 4.95 18.65
CA GLY A 42 -7.15 4.24 19.60
C GLY A 42 -6.06 3.45 18.88
N THR A 43 -4.86 3.40 19.44
CA THR A 43 -3.67 2.80 18.81
C THR A 43 -3.92 1.39 18.29
N VAL A 44 -4.77 0.62 18.97
CA VAL A 44 -5.20 -0.73 18.57
C VAL A 44 -6.05 -0.72 17.29
N ALA A 45 -6.95 0.25 17.13
CA ALA A 45 -7.79 0.38 15.94
C ALA A 45 -6.95 0.68 14.69
N ALA A 46 -5.86 1.45 14.84
CA ALA A 46 -4.95 1.76 13.73
C ALA A 46 -4.28 0.51 13.13
N PHE A 47 -3.99 -0.51 13.96
CA PHE A 47 -3.44 -1.78 13.49
C PHE A 47 -4.50 -2.75 12.94
N ALA A 48 -5.79 -2.50 13.19
CA ALA A 48 -6.86 -3.45 12.83
C ALA A 48 -6.93 -3.75 11.32
N PRO A 49 -6.84 -2.77 10.40
CA PRO A 49 -6.82 -3.06 8.97
C PRO A 49 -5.61 -3.89 8.54
N ILE A 50 -4.43 -3.64 9.13
CA ILE A 50 -3.20 -4.38 8.82
C ILE A 50 -3.34 -5.83 9.23
N LEU A 51 -3.80 -6.07 10.47
CA LEU A 51 -4.06 -7.43 10.96
C LEU A 51 -5.15 -8.11 10.14
N CYS A 52 -6.19 -7.37 9.72
CA CYS A 52 -7.24 -7.89 8.85
C CYS A 52 -6.69 -8.38 7.52
N VAL A 53 -5.80 -7.63 6.84
CA VAL A 53 -5.15 -8.09 5.59
C VAL A 53 -4.43 -9.41 5.83
N ILE A 54 -3.60 -9.48 6.88
CA ILE A 54 -2.76 -10.67 7.13
C ILE A 54 -3.63 -11.90 7.40
N VAL A 55 -4.59 -11.77 8.31
CA VAL A 55 -5.47 -12.88 8.71
C VAL A 55 -6.39 -13.29 7.55
N ALA A 56 -7.01 -12.31 6.87
CA ALA A 56 -7.89 -12.60 5.74
C ALA A 56 -7.11 -13.24 4.59
N ASN A 57 -5.90 -12.77 4.28
CA ASN A 57 -5.07 -13.38 3.24
C ASN A 57 -4.74 -14.84 3.55
N PHE A 58 -4.37 -15.13 4.80
CA PHE A 58 -4.09 -16.49 5.23
C PHE A 58 -5.32 -17.39 5.18
N VAL A 59 -6.46 -16.94 5.71
CA VAL A 59 -7.73 -17.68 5.70
C VAL A 59 -8.19 -17.94 4.27
N LEU A 60 -8.13 -16.91 3.42
CA LEU A 60 -8.53 -17.02 2.02
C LEU A 60 -7.61 -18.00 1.26
N SER A 61 -6.30 -17.87 1.43
CA SER A 61 -5.32 -18.70 0.70
C SER A 61 -5.30 -20.16 1.15
N GLN A 62 -5.49 -20.44 2.45
CA GLN A 62 -5.36 -21.80 2.99
C GLN A 62 -6.69 -22.53 3.12
N TRP A 63 -7.79 -21.82 3.38
CA TRP A 63 -9.05 -22.45 3.75
C TRP A 63 -10.20 -22.16 2.79
N VAL A 64 -10.29 -20.97 2.22
CA VAL A 64 -11.43 -20.62 1.36
C VAL A 64 -11.14 -21.02 -0.09
N LEU A 65 -10.13 -20.43 -0.71
CA LEU A 65 -9.85 -20.64 -2.14
C LEU A 65 -9.53 -22.10 -2.49
N PRO A 66 -8.74 -22.87 -1.71
CA PRO A 66 -8.48 -24.29 -2.04
C PRO A 66 -9.73 -25.17 -2.06
N ARG A 67 -10.83 -24.74 -1.43
CA ARG A 67 -12.10 -25.48 -1.40
C ARG A 67 -13.06 -25.06 -2.51
N VAL A 68 -12.73 -24.01 -3.27
CA VAL A 68 -13.53 -23.57 -4.42
C VAL A 68 -13.20 -24.47 -5.61
N ASP A 69 -14.23 -24.97 -6.27
CA ASP A 69 -14.07 -25.79 -7.47
C ASP A 69 -13.62 -24.90 -8.65
N ALA A 70 -12.31 -24.90 -8.88
CA ALA A 70 -11.62 -24.06 -9.84
C ALA A 70 -11.34 -24.80 -11.17
N GLY A 71 -12.05 -25.91 -11.45
CA GLY A 71 -11.86 -26.70 -12.67
C GLY A 71 -12.06 -25.91 -13.96
N TYR A 72 -12.86 -24.85 -13.93
CA TYR A 72 -13.09 -23.98 -15.09
C TYR A 72 -11.84 -23.17 -15.52
N LEU A 73 -10.85 -22.96 -14.63
CA LEU A 73 -9.63 -22.21 -14.97
C LEU A 73 -8.75 -22.97 -15.99
N ALA A 74 -8.92 -24.28 -16.08
CA ALA A 74 -8.22 -25.13 -17.04
C ALA A 74 -8.75 -24.97 -18.47
N ASP A 75 -9.94 -24.38 -18.65
CA ASP A 75 -10.52 -24.16 -19.96
C ASP A 75 -9.75 -23.06 -20.72
N ALA A 76 -9.66 -23.20 -22.05
CA ALA A 76 -8.83 -22.34 -22.90
C ALA A 76 -9.28 -20.86 -22.84
N LYS A 77 -10.55 -20.61 -22.53
CA LYS A 77 -11.11 -19.25 -22.31
C LYS A 77 -10.47 -18.51 -21.13
N PHE A 78 -9.98 -19.24 -20.13
CA PHE A 78 -9.37 -18.67 -18.92
C PHE A 78 -7.84 -18.76 -18.94
N GLY A 79 -7.26 -19.15 -20.07
CA GLY A 79 -5.81 -19.21 -20.28
C GLY A 79 -5.13 -20.50 -19.80
N GLY A 80 -5.90 -21.57 -19.53
CA GLY A 80 -5.34 -22.87 -19.13
C GLY A 80 -4.51 -22.80 -17.84
N THR A 81 -4.95 -21.97 -16.89
CA THR A 81 -4.23 -21.73 -15.64
C THR A 81 -4.73 -22.67 -14.54
N THR A 82 -3.92 -22.84 -13.49
CA THR A 82 -4.30 -23.63 -12.33
C THR A 82 -4.61 -22.71 -11.16
N LEU A 83 -5.50 -23.15 -10.27
CA LEU A 83 -5.83 -22.41 -9.05
C LEU A 83 -4.55 -22.03 -8.29
N ALA A 84 -3.58 -22.92 -8.19
CA ALA A 84 -2.31 -22.68 -7.50
C ALA A 84 -1.52 -21.45 -8.02
N LYS A 85 -1.60 -21.14 -9.33
CA LYS A 85 -0.91 -19.99 -9.92
C LYS A 85 -1.56 -18.65 -9.58
N VAL A 86 -2.90 -18.63 -9.46
CA VAL A 86 -3.65 -17.38 -9.25
C VAL A 86 -4.06 -17.17 -7.79
N LEU A 87 -3.98 -18.21 -6.96
CA LEU A 87 -4.44 -18.22 -5.57
C LEU A 87 -3.77 -17.14 -4.72
N GLY A 88 -2.47 -16.90 -4.90
CA GLY A 88 -1.75 -15.85 -4.21
C GLY A 88 -2.32 -14.46 -4.51
N THR A 89 -2.48 -14.15 -5.80
CA THR A 89 -3.02 -12.87 -6.27
C THR A 89 -4.47 -12.68 -5.83
N TRP A 90 -5.32 -13.69 -5.97
CA TRP A 90 -6.74 -13.60 -5.61
C TRP A 90 -6.92 -13.42 -4.10
N SER A 91 -6.17 -14.17 -3.29
CA SER A 91 -6.21 -14.03 -1.83
C SER A 91 -5.73 -12.64 -1.39
N ALA A 92 -4.67 -12.11 -2.00
CA ALA A 92 -4.16 -10.76 -1.74
C ALA A 92 -5.20 -9.70 -2.07
N LEU A 93 -5.77 -9.74 -3.27
CA LEU A 93 -6.79 -8.78 -3.71
C LEU A 93 -8.02 -8.78 -2.80
N LEU A 94 -8.58 -9.95 -2.51
CA LEU A 94 -9.75 -10.07 -1.63
C LEU A 94 -9.45 -9.59 -0.20
N SER A 95 -8.28 -9.94 0.34
CA SER A 95 -7.87 -9.45 1.68
C SER A 95 -7.70 -7.93 1.74
N MET A 96 -7.19 -7.33 0.66
CA MET A 96 -7.03 -5.88 0.54
C MET A 96 -8.40 -5.19 0.53
N LEU A 97 -9.36 -5.72 -0.23
CA LEU A 97 -10.73 -5.18 -0.30
C LEU A 97 -11.43 -5.23 1.06
N LEU A 98 -11.30 -6.33 1.80
CA LEU A 98 -11.85 -6.46 3.16
C LEU A 98 -11.23 -5.43 4.12
N ALA A 99 -9.91 -5.25 4.06
CA ALA A 99 -9.23 -4.28 4.90
C ALA A 99 -9.57 -2.83 4.55
N ILE A 100 -9.75 -2.51 3.26
CA ILE A 100 -10.25 -1.19 2.83
C ILE A 100 -11.66 -0.98 3.39
N GLY A 101 -12.56 -1.95 3.24
CA GLY A 101 -13.92 -1.87 3.79
C GLY A 101 -13.94 -1.68 5.31
N LEU A 102 -13.10 -2.43 6.03
CA LEU A 102 -12.94 -2.28 7.48
C LEU A 102 -12.39 -0.91 7.86
N SER A 103 -11.37 -0.42 7.14
CA SER A 103 -10.79 0.91 7.35
C SER A 103 -11.82 2.02 7.10
N THR A 104 -12.62 1.90 6.03
CA THR A 104 -13.74 2.81 5.75
C THR A 104 -14.79 2.76 6.85
N LEU A 105 -15.11 1.59 7.40
CA LEU A 105 -16.08 1.47 8.49
C LEU A 105 -15.56 2.06 9.81
N LEU A 106 -14.28 1.89 10.11
CA LEU A 106 -13.66 2.39 11.36
C LEU A 106 -13.34 3.88 11.32
N PHE A 107 -12.91 4.40 10.16
CA PHE A 107 -12.36 5.75 10.04
C PHE A 107 -13.12 6.64 9.05
N GLY A 108 -13.93 6.08 8.16
CA GLY A 108 -14.72 6.79 7.15
C GLY A 108 -15.95 7.48 7.74
N ARG A 109 -15.73 8.43 8.65
CA ARG A 109 -16.76 9.17 9.41
C ARG A 109 -17.76 9.91 8.51
N SER A 110 -17.43 10.15 7.23
CA SER A 110 -18.34 10.71 6.24
C SER A 110 -17.97 10.29 4.82
N VAL A 111 -18.95 10.28 3.92
CA VAL A 111 -18.76 10.01 2.49
C VAL A 111 -17.79 11.00 1.84
N ARG A 112 -17.78 12.26 2.31
CA ARG A 112 -16.87 13.30 1.81
C ARG A 112 -15.41 12.94 2.09
N VAL A 113 -15.10 12.54 3.31
CA VAL A 113 -13.74 12.13 3.71
C VAL A 113 -13.28 10.91 2.91
N VAL A 114 -14.17 9.92 2.70
CA VAL A 114 -13.85 8.74 1.89
C VAL A 114 -13.60 9.11 0.43
N ASN A 115 -14.38 10.02 -0.15
CA ASN A 115 -14.17 10.51 -1.51
C ASN A 115 -12.84 11.28 -1.64
N GLU A 116 -12.47 12.08 -0.64
CA GLU A 116 -11.19 12.78 -0.59
C GLU A 116 -10.02 11.77 -0.58
N TRP A 117 -10.05 10.76 0.29
CA TRP A 117 -9.02 9.70 0.34
C TRP A 117 -8.92 8.89 -0.94
N LEU A 118 -10.06 8.53 -1.54
CA LEU A 118 -10.08 7.77 -2.78
C LEU A 118 -9.52 8.60 -3.94
N GLY A 119 -9.86 9.89 -4.00
CA GLY A 119 -9.33 10.83 -4.99
C GLY A 119 -7.83 11.07 -4.84
N GLU A 120 -7.34 11.17 -3.61
CA GLU A 120 -5.90 11.29 -3.34
C GLU A 120 -5.15 10.00 -3.68
N GLY A 121 -5.68 8.84 -3.27
CA GLY A 121 -5.11 7.53 -3.59
C GLY A 121 -5.02 7.26 -5.10
N ALA A 122 -6.06 7.64 -5.86
CA ALA A 122 -6.07 7.51 -7.32
C ALA A 122 -4.97 8.36 -7.99
N LYS A 123 -4.70 9.56 -7.45
CA LYS A 123 -3.61 10.41 -7.94
C LYS A 123 -2.25 9.81 -7.57
N SER A 124 -2.10 9.32 -6.34
CA SER A 124 -0.84 8.76 -5.84
C SER A 124 -0.42 7.48 -6.56
N CYS A 125 -1.36 6.65 -7.02
CA CYS A 125 -1.03 5.43 -7.75
C CYS A 125 -0.74 5.65 -9.25
N LEU A 126 -1.01 6.84 -9.78
CA LEU A 126 -0.93 7.11 -11.22
C LEU A 126 0.50 6.97 -11.78
N LEU A 127 1.50 7.55 -11.11
CA LEU A 127 2.90 7.50 -11.54
C LEU A 127 3.46 6.07 -11.56
N PRO A 128 3.31 5.25 -10.50
CA PRO A 128 3.73 3.85 -10.53
C PRO A 128 3.04 3.04 -11.63
N VAL A 129 1.72 3.20 -11.79
CA VAL A 129 0.94 2.44 -12.79
C VAL A 129 1.41 2.76 -14.20
N PHE A 130 1.69 4.04 -14.51
CA PHE A 130 2.23 4.40 -15.82
C PHE A 130 3.61 3.81 -16.09
N ASN A 131 4.49 3.77 -15.08
CA ASN A 131 5.81 3.17 -15.27
C ASN A 131 5.69 1.68 -15.64
N THR A 132 4.90 0.91 -14.90
CA THR A 132 4.63 -0.50 -15.24
C THR A 132 3.96 -0.64 -16.61
N ALA A 133 2.99 0.21 -16.94
CA ALA A 133 2.34 0.18 -18.25
C ALA A 133 3.32 0.47 -19.41
N THR A 134 4.30 1.36 -19.22
CA THR A 134 5.34 1.61 -20.23
C THR A 134 6.34 0.47 -20.35
N GLU A 135 6.62 -0.25 -19.27
CA GLU A 135 7.60 -1.35 -19.25
C GLU A 135 7.04 -2.66 -19.82
N TYR A 136 5.76 -2.98 -19.57
CA TYR A 136 5.10 -4.20 -20.04
C TYR A 136 4.15 -4.00 -21.23
N GLY A 137 3.98 -2.76 -21.70
CA GLY A 137 3.06 -2.40 -22.79
C GLY A 137 3.67 -2.33 -24.19
N TYR A 138 4.97 -2.60 -24.34
CA TYR A 138 5.68 -2.77 -25.62
C TYR A 138 5.81 -4.25 -25.96
#